data_AF-A0A0A1U7U4-F1
#
_entry.id   AF-A0A0A1U7U4-F1
#
_cell.length_a   1.000
_cell.length_b   1.000
_cell.length_c   1.000
_cell.angle_alpha   90.00
_cell.angle_beta   90.00
_cell.angle_gamma   90.00
#
_symmetry.space_group_name_H-M   'P 1'
#
loop_
_entity.id
_entity.type
_entity.pdbx_description
1 polymer ?
#
loop_
_entity_poly.entity_id
_entity_poly.type
_entity_poly.pdbx_seq_one_letter_code
_entity_poly.pdbx_strand_id
1 'polypeptide(L)'
;MLVIHSPHSKCSSMELFQDFIVAPMETLVLISTLKQVPAGTNGGVSSLGLTVGFLGSLLIGLVCSISFTFFCGVHPTSFLLILFSVTLSGVLGNLLDSFLGSTLQYSGFDTVTNCVVRQPGENVKHISGRDVLGNSEINIITSSVAGLICGGLFLVLKTIM
;
A
#
# COMPACT_ATOMS: atom_id res chain seq x y z
N MET A 1 -0.96 1.44 0.16
CA MET A 1 -2.31 0.93 -0.07
C MET A 1 -2.99 1.62 -1.26
N LEU A 2 -3.15 0.96 -2.42
CA LEU A 2 -4.08 1.41 -3.49
C LEU A 2 -5.21 0.37 -3.61
N VAL A 3 -5.90 0.15 -2.49
CA VAL A 3 -7.10 -0.71 -2.46
C VAL A 3 -8.26 0.14 -2.97
N ILE A 4 -8.55 0.01 -4.27
CA ILE A 4 -9.69 0.71 -4.87
C ILE A 4 -10.96 0.00 -4.40
N HIS A 5 -11.66 0.61 -3.45
CA HIS A 5 -12.95 0.14 -2.93
C HIS A 5 -14.02 0.26 -4.02
N SER A 6 -14.57 -0.87 -4.47
CA SER A 6 -15.68 -0.88 -5.43
C SER A 6 -16.98 -1.23 -4.69
N PRO A 7 -17.88 -0.25 -4.45
CA PRO A 7 -19.25 -0.56 -4.07
C PRO A 7 -20.00 -1.14 -5.27
N HIS A 8 -20.83 -2.12 -4.97
CA HIS A 8 -21.54 -3.08 -5.82
C HIS A 8 -22.38 -2.54 -7.01
N SER A 9 -22.37 -1.23 -7.30
CA SER A 9 -23.30 -0.58 -8.24
C SER A 9 -22.66 0.27 -9.35
N LYS A 10 -21.33 0.37 -9.41
CA LYS A 10 -20.68 1.38 -10.28
C LYS A 10 -19.44 0.84 -11.01
N CYS A 11 -19.60 -0.14 -11.91
CA CYS A 11 -18.54 -0.42 -12.89
C CYS A 11 -18.38 0.77 -13.89
N SER A 12 -19.39 1.65 -14.04
CA SER A 12 -19.33 2.83 -14.94
C SER A 12 -18.82 4.13 -14.31
N SER A 13 -18.89 4.33 -12.99
CA SER A 13 -18.40 5.57 -12.35
C SER A 13 -16.91 5.53 -12.02
N MET A 14 -16.32 4.35 -12.14
CA MET A 14 -14.92 4.06 -11.83
C MET A 14 -13.99 4.63 -12.90
N GLU A 15 -14.45 4.75 -14.15
CA GLU A 15 -13.67 5.31 -15.26
C GLU A 15 -13.30 6.79 -15.04
N LEU A 16 -14.17 7.59 -14.42
CA LEU A 16 -13.98 9.04 -14.30
C LEU A 16 -12.91 9.43 -13.25
N PHE A 17 -12.70 8.58 -12.23
CA PHE A 17 -11.57 8.73 -11.30
C PHE A 17 -10.29 8.04 -11.81
N GLN A 18 -10.44 7.02 -12.67
CA GLN A 18 -9.34 6.35 -13.36
C GLN A 18 -8.55 7.35 -14.22
N ASP A 19 -9.25 8.22 -14.96
CA ASP A 19 -8.64 9.18 -15.89
C ASP A 19 -7.85 10.31 -15.23
N PHE A 20 -8.17 10.72 -14.00
CA PHE A 20 -7.61 11.94 -13.41
C PHE A 20 -6.29 11.72 -12.64
N ILE A 21 -6.00 10.49 -12.18
CA ILE A 21 -4.81 10.21 -11.34
C ILE A 21 -3.94 9.06 -11.88
N VAL A 22 -4.48 8.14 -12.70
CA VAL A 22 -3.75 6.92 -13.11
C VAL A 22 -3.76 6.77 -14.62
N ALA A 23 -2.66 7.17 -15.26
CA ALA A 23 -2.38 6.95 -16.67
C ALA A 23 -2.55 5.46 -17.09
N PRO A 24 -2.77 5.19 -18.39
CA PRO A 24 -3.53 4.04 -18.88
C PRO A 24 -2.78 2.71 -18.75
N MET A 25 -3.50 1.66 -18.37
CA MET A 25 -3.12 0.26 -18.60
C MET A 25 -1.79 -0.24 -17.98
N GLU A 26 -1.35 0.27 -16.82
CA GLU A 26 -0.23 -0.38 -16.11
C GLU A 26 -0.63 -1.77 -15.57
N THR A 27 0.17 -2.78 -15.92
CA THR A 27 0.00 -4.15 -15.42
C THR A 27 0.28 -4.20 -13.92
N LEU A 28 -0.71 -4.64 -13.13
CA LEU A 28 -0.50 -4.89 -11.70
C LEU A 28 0.20 -6.24 -11.53
N VAL A 29 1.22 -6.31 -10.69
CA VAL A 29 1.91 -7.55 -10.34
C VAL A 29 1.58 -7.91 -8.89
N LEU A 30 1.14 -9.14 -8.64
CA LEU A 30 0.98 -9.62 -7.27
C LEU A 30 2.34 -9.89 -6.63
N ILE A 31 2.57 -9.37 -5.42
CA ILE A 31 3.79 -9.71 -4.66
C ILE A 31 3.84 -11.21 -4.35
N SER A 32 2.70 -11.83 -4.03
CA SER A 32 2.66 -13.25 -3.65
C SER A 32 2.95 -14.21 -4.80
N THR A 33 2.59 -13.87 -6.03
CA THR A 33 2.61 -14.81 -7.17
C THR A 33 3.48 -14.32 -8.33
N LEU A 34 3.97 -13.07 -8.26
CA LEU A 34 4.70 -12.36 -9.33
C LEU A 34 3.98 -12.41 -10.69
N LYS A 35 2.66 -12.61 -10.67
CA LYS A 35 1.83 -12.74 -11.86
C LYS A 35 1.13 -11.41 -12.13
N GLN A 36 1.02 -11.08 -13.42
CA GLN A 36 0.22 -9.94 -13.85
C GLN A 36 -1.27 -10.23 -13.61
N VAL A 37 -1.96 -9.26 -13.02
CA VAL A 37 -3.39 -9.32 -12.70
C VAL A 37 -4.10 -8.08 -13.23
N PRO A 38 -5.41 -8.20 -13.52
CA PRO A 38 -6.21 -7.06 -13.95
C PRO A 38 -6.28 -5.97 -12.87
N ALA A 39 -6.47 -4.74 -13.32
CA ALA A 39 -6.67 -3.57 -12.47
C ALA A 39 -7.78 -3.82 -11.44
N GLY A 40 -7.56 -3.43 -10.17
CA GLY A 40 -8.53 -3.60 -9.09
C GLY A 40 -8.36 -4.88 -8.24
N THR A 41 -7.33 -5.70 -8.50
CA THR A 41 -6.99 -6.85 -7.64
C THR A 41 -6.37 -6.38 -6.32
N ASN A 42 -6.85 -6.89 -5.18
CA ASN A 42 -6.30 -6.53 -3.88
C ASN A 42 -4.83 -6.97 -3.76
N GLY A 43 -3.96 -6.05 -3.33
CA GLY A 43 -2.52 -6.31 -3.18
C GLY A 43 -1.71 -6.35 -4.47
N GLY A 44 -2.28 -5.87 -5.59
CA GLY A 44 -1.53 -5.62 -6.81
C GLY A 44 -0.59 -4.42 -6.67
N VAL A 45 0.64 -4.55 -7.15
CA VAL A 45 1.65 -3.49 -7.14
C VAL A 45 1.93 -3.04 -8.57
N SER A 46 2.00 -1.73 -8.79
CA SER A 46 2.45 -1.14 -10.06
C SER A 46 3.69 -0.27 -9.83
N SER A 47 4.47 -0.06 -10.89
CA SER A 47 5.63 0.83 -10.91
C SER A 47 5.26 2.26 -10.50
N LEU A 48 4.14 2.79 -11.01
CA LEU A 48 3.63 4.10 -10.59
C LEU A 48 3.23 4.10 -9.11
N GLY A 49 2.54 3.06 -8.65
CA GLY A 49 2.14 2.92 -7.25
C GLY A 49 3.33 2.91 -6.28
N LEU A 50 4.43 2.24 -6.65
CA LEU A 50 5.67 2.24 -5.87
C LEU A 50 6.34 3.62 -5.88
N THR A 51 6.38 4.30 -7.02
CA THR A 51 7.01 5.62 -7.15
C THR A 51 6.25 6.66 -6.32
N VAL A 52 4.92 6.68 -6.42
CA VAL A 52 4.07 7.57 -5.62
C VAL A 52 4.15 7.21 -4.13
N GLY A 53 4.18 5.92 -3.80
CA GLY A 53 4.36 5.46 -2.41
C GLY A 53 5.70 5.86 -1.81
N PHE A 54 6.78 5.81 -2.59
CA PHE A 54 8.10 6.31 -2.19
C PHE A 54 8.09 7.82 -1.98
N LEU A 55 7.56 8.60 -2.93
CA LEU A 55 7.46 10.05 -2.82
C LEU A 55 6.59 10.48 -1.62
N GLY A 56 5.49 9.78 -1.38
CA GLY A 56 4.64 10.01 -0.20
C GLY A 56 5.37 9.72 1.11
N SER A 57 6.12 8.62 1.18
CA SER A 57 6.91 8.27 2.37
C SER A 57 8.04 9.28 2.61
N LEU A 58 8.69 9.76 1.55
CA LEU A 58 9.71 10.80 1.60
C LEU A 58 9.13 12.14 2.11
N LEU A 59 7.94 12.51 1.63
CA LEU A 59 7.25 13.72 2.08
C LEU A 59 6.91 13.65 3.58
N ILE A 60 6.38 12.50 4.04
CA ILE A 60 6.09 12.28 5.46
C ILE A 60 7.40 12.35 6.28
N GLY A 61 8.47 11.73 5.80
CA GLY A 61 9.80 11.79 6.43
C GLY A 61 10.33 13.21 6.55
N LEU A 62 10.17 14.04 5.51
CA LEU A 62 10.53 15.46 5.53
C LEU A 62 9.72 16.24 6.57
N VAL A 63 8.39 16.11 6.55
CA VAL A 63 7.51 16.80 7.49
C VAL A 63 7.82 16.40 8.93
N CYS A 64 8.03 15.11 9.20
CA CYS A 64 8.44 14.63 10.51
C CYS A 64 9.79 15.21 10.93
N SER A 65 10.80 15.15 10.06
CA SER A 65 12.15 15.63 10.38
C SER A 65 12.15 17.14 10.67
N ILE A 66 11.45 17.92 9.86
CA ILE A 66 11.28 19.37 10.05
C ILE A 66 10.55 19.63 11.38
N SER A 67 9.42 18.96 11.62
CA SER A 67 8.62 19.15 12.83
C SER A 67 9.44 18.83 14.09
N PHE A 68 10.18 17.72 14.10
CA PHE A 68 11.04 17.38 15.23
C PHE A 68 12.16 18.40 15.42
N THR A 69 12.79 18.90 14.35
CA THR A 69 13.82 19.94 14.46
C THR A 69 13.24 21.24 15.04
N PHE A 70 12.07 21.67 14.61
CA PHE A 70 11.43 22.90 15.09
C PHE A 70 10.88 22.80 16.52
N PHE A 71 10.19 21.70 16.85
CA PHE A 71 9.51 21.56 18.15
C PHE A 71 10.39 20.95 19.24
N CYS A 72 11.33 20.07 18.88
CA CYS A 72 12.17 19.35 19.86
C CYS A 72 13.64 19.80 19.83
N GLY A 73 14.04 20.67 18.90
CA GLY A 73 15.41 21.18 18.83
C GLY A 73 16.47 20.09 18.57
N VAL A 74 16.13 19.08 17.77
CA VAL A 74 17.06 17.97 17.48
C VAL A 74 18.24 18.39 16.62
N HIS A 75 19.40 17.78 16.89
CA HIS A 75 20.65 17.99 16.16
C HIS A 75 20.51 17.67 14.65
N PRO A 76 21.28 18.31 13.75
CA PRO A 76 21.21 18.06 12.30
C PRO A 76 21.47 16.60 11.91
N THR A 77 22.27 15.86 12.69
CA THR A 77 22.51 14.43 12.50
C THR A 77 21.25 13.59 12.70
N SER A 78 20.36 14.01 13.60
CA SER A 78 19.07 13.35 13.85
C SER A 78 18.05 13.63 12.74
N PHE A 79 18.20 14.72 11.98
CA PHE A 79 17.32 15.04 10.86
C PHE A 79 17.40 13.95 9.77
N LEU A 80 18.61 13.62 9.32
CA LEU A 80 18.83 12.58 8.30
C LEU A 80 18.40 11.19 8.81
N LEU A 81 18.63 10.91 10.10
CA LEU A 81 18.19 9.68 10.75
C LEU A 81 16.67 9.52 10.74
N ILE A 82 15.92 10.56 11.11
CA ILE A 82 14.45 10.55 11.11
C ILE A 82 13.95 10.41 9.67
N LEU A 83 14.48 11.21 8.74
CA LEU A 83 14.10 11.15 7.34
C LEU A 83 14.30 9.76 6.75
N PHE A 84 15.47 9.17 6.96
CA PHE A 84 15.78 7.84 6.44
C PHE A 84 14.92 6.76 7.09
N SER A 85 14.77 6.78 8.42
CA SER A 85 13.99 5.77 9.14
C SER A 85 12.50 5.80 8.78
N VAL A 86 11.90 6.99 8.69
CA VAL A 86 10.49 7.17 8.29
C VAL A 86 10.28 6.80 6.83
N THR A 87 11.18 7.21 5.93
CA THR A 87 11.03 6.89 4.50
C THR A 87 11.16 5.39 4.27
N LEU A 88 12.16 4.73 4.87
CA LEU A 88 12.39 3.30 4.69
C LEU A 88 11.25 2.47 5.30
N SER A 89 10.81 2.81 6.52
CA SER A 89 9.68 2.11 7.16
C SER A 89 8.35 2.34 6.43
N GLY A 90 8.11 3.53 5.87
CA GLY A 90 6.92 3.83 5.06
C GLY A 90 6.88 3.04 3.76
N VAL A 91 8.02 2.92 3.07
CA VAL A 91 8.14 2.07 1.88
C VAL A 91 7.90 0.60 2.23
N LEU A 92 8.58 0.09 3.26
CA LEU A 92 8.40 -1.29 3.72
C LEU A 92 6.96 -1.58 4.16
N GLY A 93 6.32 -0.64 4.88
CA GLY A 93 4.93 -0.73 5.29
C GLY A 93 3.98 -0.83 4.10
N ASN A 94 4.20 -0.04 3.05
CA ASN A 94 3.41 -0.11 1.82
C ASN A 94 3.57 -1.45 1.08
N LEU A 95 4.77 -2.04 1.08
CA LEU A 95 5.00 -3.37 0.52
C LEU A 95 4.32 -4.46 1.36
N LEU A 96 4.44 -4.39 2.68
CA LEU A 96 3.79 -5.34 3.60
C LEU A 96 2.27 -5.28 3.51
N ASP A 97 1.70 -4.08 3.40
CA ASP A 97 0.27 -3.87 3.19
C ASP A 97 -0.22 -4.50 1.88
N SER A 98 0.57 -4.39 0.82
CA SER A 98 0.24 -5.02 -0.47
C SER A 98 0.38 -6.55 -0.40
N PHE A 99 1.39 -7.06 0.31
CA PHE A 99 1.59 -8.50 0.52
C PHE A 99 0.44 -9.12 1.32
N LEU A 100 0.10 -8.52 2.47
CA LEU A 100 -1.01 -8.96 3.32
C LEU A 100 -2.36 -8.79 2.61
N GLY A 101 -2.55 -7.70 1.85
CA GLY A 101 -3.72 -7.53 0.99
C GLY A 101 -3.88 -8.64 -0.05
N SER A 102 -2.80 -9.06 -0.70
CA SER A 102 -2.85 -10.12 -1.73
C SER A 102 -3.13 -11.52 -1.16
N THR A 103 -2.78 -11.76 0.11
CA THR A 103 -2.90 -13.07 0.77
C THR A 103 -4.17 -13.21 1.59
N LEU A 104 -4.65 -12.12 2.20
CA LEU A 104 -5.75 -12.10 3.16
C LEU A 104 -7.04 -11.43 2.66
N GLN A 105 -7.04 -10.79 1.49
CA GLN A 105 -8.26 -10.25 0.89
C GLN A 105 -8.62 -11.03 -0.38
N TYR A 106 -9.83 -11.62 -0.39
CA TYR A 106 -10.33 -12.31 -1.57
C TYR A 106 -10.45 -11.36 -2.77
N SER A 107 -10.01 -11.83 -3.94
CA SER A 107 -10.23 -11.21 -5.24
C SER A 107 -10.61 -12.29 -6.25
N GLY A 108 -11.73 -12.08 -6.95
CA GLY A 108 -12.20 -12.91 -8.05
C GLY A 108 -12.56 -12.07 -9.26
N PHE A 109 -12.54 -12.65 -10.45
CA PHE A 109 -12.92 -12.01 -11.71
C PHE A 109 -14.28 -12.54 -12.16
N ASP A 110 -15.26 -11.67 -12.26
CA ASP A 110 -16.57 -12.03 -12.80
C ASP A 110 -16.53 -11.99 -14.33
N THR A 111 -16.75 -13.15 -14.98
CA THR A 111 -16.70 -13.27 -16.44
C THR A 111 -17.88 -12.64 -17.16
N VAL A 112 -18.97 -12.32 -16.45
CA VAL A 112 -20.16 -11.70 -17.05
C VAL A 112 -20.01 -10.18 -17.08
N THR A 113 -19.59 -9.59 -15.97
CA THR A 113 -19.40 -8.13 -15.85
C THR A 113 -18.02 -7.66 -16.30
N ASN A 114 -17.05 -8.58 -16.49
CA ASN A 114 -15.64 -8.27 -16.73
C ASN A 114 -15.01 -7.37 -15.65
N CYS A 115 -15.57 -7.37 -14.43
CA CYS A 115 -15.10 -6.58 -13.31
C CYS A 115 -14.48 -7.51 -12.22
N VAL A 116 -13.51 -7.01 -11.47
CA VAL A 116 -12.95 -7.72 -10.29
C VAL A 116 -13.92 -7.57 -9.12
N VAL A 117 -14.34 -8.69 -8.54
CA VAL A 117 -15.26 -8.77 -7.41
C VAL A 117 -14.56 -9.33 -6.16
N ARG A 118 -15.06 -8.94 -4.99
CA ARG A 118 -14.47 -9.29 -3.68
C ARG A 118 -15.16 -10.44 -2.97
N GLN A 119 -16.24 -10.97 -3.55
CA GLN A 119 -16.99 -12.07 -3.00
C GLN A 119 -17.10 -13.22 -4.02
N PRO A 120 -17.15 -14.47 -3.55
CA PRO A 120 -17.42 -15.60 -4.42
C PRO A 120 -18.85 -15.51 -4.97
N GLY A 121 -19.01 -15.87 -6.24
CA GLY A 121 -20.29 -15.88 -6.95
C GLY A 121 -20.27 -16.89 -8.08
N GLU A 122 -21.43 -17.19 -8.66
CA GLU A 122 -21.63 -18.30 -9.60
C GLU A 122 -20.78 -18.17 -10.89
N ASN A 123 -20.48 -16.93 -11.32
CA ASN A 123 -19.66 -16.64 -12.51
C ASN A 123 -18.26 -16.07 -12.19
N VAL A 124 -17.80 -16.25 -10.94
CA VAL A 124 -16.57 -15.61 -10.45
C VAL A 124 -15.41 -16.60 -10.46
N LYS A 125 -14.38 -16.32 -11.25
CA LYS A 125 -13.10 -17.05 -11.21
C LYS A 125 -12.22 -16.49 -10.10
N HIS A 126 -11.78 -17.34 -9.18
CA HIS A 126 -10.85 -16.95 -8.12
C HIS A 126 -9.50 -16.49 -8.71
N ILE A 127 -8.98 -15.36 -8.22
CA ILE A 127 -7.67 -14.81 -8.59
C ILE A 127 -6.68 -14.98 -7.43
N SER A 128 -7.01 -14.45 -6.25
CA SER A 128 -6.09 -14.39 -5.11
C SER A 128 -6.80 -14.20 -3.76
N GLY A 129 -6.07 -14.49 -2.69
CA GLY A 129 -6.50 -14.26 -1.31
C GLY A 129 -7.53 -15.25 -0.76
N ARG A 130 -7.72 -15.20 0.55
CA ARG A 130 -8.79 -15.88 1.30
C ARG A 130 -9.59 -14.82 2.04
N ASP A 131 -10.91 -14.94 2.12
CA ASP A 131 -11.77 -13.94 2.82
C ASP A 131 -11.70 -14.14 4.34
N VAL A 132 -10.51 -13.88 4.92
CA VAL A 132 -10.23 -14.14 6.35
C VAL A 132 -10.17 -12.84 7.14
N LEU A 133 -9.59 -11.77 6.58
CA LEU A 133 -9.46 -10.48 7.24
C LEU A 133 -9.90 -9.34 6.32
N GLY A 134 -10.66 -8.40 6.88
CA GLY A 134 -11.09 -7.20 6.18
C GLY A 134 -9.97 -6.17 5.99
N ASN A 135 -10.31 -5.10 5.28
CA ASN A 135 -9.37 -4.02 4.96
C ASN A 135 -8.90 -3.25 6.20
N SER A 136 -9.81 -3.10 7.18
CA SER A 136 -9.54 -2.35 8.40
C SER A 136 -8.53 -3.08 9.29
N GLU A 137 -8.69 -4.40 9.41
CA GLU A 137 -7.83 -5.25 10.22
C GLU A 137 -6.42 -5.31 9.64
N ILE A 138 -6.32 -5.49 8.32
CA ILE A 138 -5.02 -5.51 7.63
C ILE A 138 -4.31 -4.17 7.82
N ASN A 139 -5.02 -3.05 7.66
CA ASN A 139 -4.42 -1.72 7.84
C ASN A 139 -3.95 -1.47 9.28
N ILE A 140 -4.69 -1.96 10.29
CA ILE A 140 -4.28 -1.88 11.70
C ILE A 140 -2.98 -2.67 11.93
N ILE A 141 -2.91 -3.88 11.40
CA ILE A 141 -1.73 -4.75 11.54
C ILE A 141 -0.53 -4.13 10.82
N THR A 142 -0.70 -3.72 9.56
CA THR A 142 0.39 -3.17 8.74
C THR A 142 0.91 -1.86 9.31
N SER A 143 0.02 -0.98 9.77
CA SER A 143 0.41 0.28 10.42
C SER A 143 1.14 0.05 11.74
N SER A 144 0.70 -0.91 12.55
CA SER A 144 1.37 -1.26 13.81
C SER A 144 2.77 -1.81 13.57
N VAL A 145 2.92 -2.72 12.60
CA VAL A 145 4.22 -3.29 12.21
C VAL A 145 5.14 -2.22 11.63
N ALA A 146 4.62 -1.34 10.76
CA ALA A 146 5.40 -0.24 10.19
C ALA A 146 5.92 0.71 11.27
N GLY A 147 5.10 1.02 12.29
CA GLY A 147 5.50 1.83 13.45
C GLY A 147 6.63 1.18 14.26
N LEU A 148 6.55 -0.13 14.51
CA LEU A 148 7.61 -0.88 15.21
C LEU A 148 8.91 -0.91 14.40
N ILE A 149 8.82 -1.10 13.09
CA ILE A 149 9.98 -1.04 12.18
C ILE A 149 10.60 0.35 12.21
N CYS A 150 9.79 1.42 12.12
CA CYS A 150 10.26 2.79 12.18
C CYS A 150 11.01 3.08 13.48
N GLY A 151 10.40 2.75 14.63
CA GLY A 151 10.99 2.97 15.95
C GLY A 151 12.26 2.15 16.16
N GLY A 152 12.22 0.86 15.82
CA GLY A 152 13.38 -0.03 15.90
C GLY A 152 14.54 0.45 15.03
N LEU A 153 14.26 0.81 13.77
CA LEU A 153 15.27 1.31 12.84
C LEU A 153 15.90 2.63 13.34
N PHE A 154 15.09 3.56 13.84
CA PHE A 154 15.60 4.79 14.43
C PHE A 154 16.52 4.52 15.63
N LEU A 155 16.12 3.64 16.55
CA LEU A 155 16.92 3.29 17.73
C LEU A 155 18.25 2.61 17.34
N VAL A 156 18.21 1.65 16.42
CA VAL A 156 19.41 0.95 15.95
C VAL A 156 20.38 1.92 15.29
N LEU A 157 19.90 2.75 14.35
CA LEU A 157 20.76 3.68 13.64
C LEU A 157 21.34 4.75 14.58
N LYS A 158 20.55 5.23 15.55
CA LYS A 158 21.03 6.14 16.60
C LYS A 158 22.07 5.49 17.52
N THR A 159 22.02 4.17 17.71
CA THR A 159 23.00 3.45 18.55
C THR A 159 24.34 3.26 17.81
N ILE A 160 24.30 3.18 16.48
CA ILE A 160 25.47 2.95 15.63
C ILE A 160 26.25 4.25 15.34
N MET A 161 25.56 5.40 15.27
CA MET A 161 26.12 6.72 14.95
C MET A 161 26.45 7.55 16.18
#